data_AF-A0A4Y2UHW9-F1
#
_entry.id   AF-A0A4Y2UHW9-F1
#
_cell.length_a   1.000
_cell.length_b   1.000
_cell.length_c   1.000
_cell.angle_alpha   90.00
_cell.angle_beta   90.00
_cell.angle_gamma   90.00
#
_symmetry.space_group_name_H-M   'P 1'
#
loop_
_entity.id
_entity.type
_entity.pdbx_description
1 polymer ?
#
loop_
_entity_poly.entity_id
_entity_poly.type
_entity_poly.pdbx_seq_one_letter_code
_entity_poly.pdbx_strand_id
1 'polypeptide(L)'
;MLLPSDIVQLIARESDENFDNYNYIKSVLLKRFKLSPEEFRKKFLHHQKNSEKSWREYTFEISNYFQEWIEGLKIDSFEKLKNLIITDQIKRRAPFEAKDHFLDEWTLMSPSEFADKLDEYELVRSDLKYETKRKQQSNPVERHTESNQRTIRHKPLTGTWNARNMG
;
A
#
# COMPACT_ATOMS: atom_id res chain seq x y z
N MET A 1 17.36 -22.17 -25.56
CA MET A 1 16.08 -21.54 -25.19
C MET A 1 15.75 -20.54 -26.29
N LEU A 2 14.64 -20.74 -27.03
CA LEU A 2 14.23 -19.81 -28.09
C LEU A 2 13.63 -18.55 -27.44
N LEU A 3 13.96 -17.38 -27.98
CA LEU A 3 13.34 -16.13 -27.53
C LEU A 3 11.84 -16.17 -27.83
N PRO A 4 10.98 -15.69 -26.92
CA PRO A 4 9.55 -15.50 -27.19
C PRO A 4 9.31 -14.78 -28.52
N SER A 5 8.32 -15.22 -29.28
CA SER A 5 8.04 -14.71 -30.63
C SER A 5 7.89 -13.18 -30.66
N ASP A 6 7.25 -12.60 -29.65
CA ASP A 6 7.04 -11.16 -29.53
C ASP A 6 8.36 -10.38 -29.44
N ILE A 7 9.39 -10.94 -28.79
CA ILE A 7 10.72 -10.32 -28.70
C ILE A 7 11.41 -10.38 -30.06
N VAL A 8 11.35 -11.54 -30.72
CA VAL A 8 11.95 -11.72 -32.06
C VAL A 8 11.32 -10.76 -33.07
N GLN A 9 9.99 -10.64 -33.07
CA GLN A 9 9.28 -9.70 -33.96
C GLN A 9 9.59 -8.24 -33.65
N LEU A 10 9.79 -7.90 -32.37
CA LEU A 10 10.15 -6.54 -31.99
C LEU A 10 11.53 -6.18 -32.51
N ILE A 11 12.52 -7.06 -32.31
CA ILE A 11 13.89 -6.82 -32.75
C ILE A 11 13.97 -6.78 -34.29
N ALA A 12 13.24 -7.65 -34.99
CA ALA A 12 13.22 -7.71 -36.45
C ALA A 12 12.60 -6.49 -37.15
N ARG A 13 11.97 -5.57 -36.41
CA ARG A 13 11.40 -4.32 -36.94
C ARG A 13 12.33 -3.13 -36.84
N GLU A 14 13.44 -3.26 -36.12
CA GLU A 14 14.42 -2.19 -35.96
C GLU A 14 15.37 -2.12 -37.17
N SER A 15 15.95 -0.94 -37.42
CA SER A 15 16.94 -0.77 -38.50
C SER A 15 18.24 -1.49 -38.18
N ASP A 16 19.01 -1.85 -39.21
CA ASP A 16 20.32 -2.51 -39.07
C ASP A 16 21.28 -1.71 -38.17
N GLU A 17 21.22 -0.38 -38.22
CA GLU A 17 22.02 0.53 -37.39
C GLU A 17 21.67 0.44 -35.88
N ASN A 18 20.42 0.13 -35.56
CA ASN A 18 19.90 0.05 -34.20
C ASN A 18 19.87 -1.40 -33.67
N PHE A 19 19.83 -2.39 -34.56
CA PHE A 19 19.77 -3.81 -34.25
C PHE A 19 20.96 -4.28 -33.41
N ASP A 20 22.17 -3.81 -33.73
CA ASP A 20 23.39 -4.15 -32.99
C ASP A 20 23.63 -3.28 -31.74
N ASN A 21 22.83 -2.23 -31.54
CA ASN A 21 22.96 -1.35 -30.38
C ASN A 21 22.23 -1.93 -29.17
N TYR A 22 22.98 -2.63 -28.31
CA TYR A 22 22.45 -3.23 -27.08
C TYR A 22 21.65 -2.25 -26.22
N ASN A 23 22.14 -1.03 -26.00
CA ASN A 23 21.47 -0.05 -25.14
C ASN A 23 20.15 0.41 -25.76
N TYR A 24 20.11 0.57 -27.08
CA TYR A 24 18.90 0.89 -27.80
C TYR A 24 17.87 -0.24 -27.70
N ILE A 25 18.24 -1.46 -28.06
CA ILE A 25 17.35 -2.63 -28.01
C ILE A 25 16.86 -2.87 -26.57
N LYS A 26 17.74 -2.75 -25.58
CA LYS A 26 17.38 -2.79 -24.16
C LYS A 26 16.29 -1.76 -23.84
N SER A 27 16.46 -0.50 -24.26
CA SER A 27 15.46 0.55 -24.02
C SER A 27 14.10 0.28 -24.67
N VAL A 28 14.09 -0.26 -25.89
CA VAL A 28 12.85 -0.62 -26.61
C VAL A 28 12.13 -1.77 -25.90
N LEU A 29 12.86 -2.79 -25.47
CA LEU A 29 12.31 -3.91 -24.70
C LEU A 29 11.73 -3.43 -23.37
N LEU A 30 12.47 -2.64 -22.59
CA LEU A 30 11.98 -2.10 -21.33
C LEU A 30 10.69 -1.30 -21.53
N LYS A 31 10.63 -0.45 -22.57
CA LYS A 31 9.44 0.33 -22.92
C LYS A 31 8.26 -0.57 -23.32
N ARG A 32 8.48 -1.57 -24.17
CA ARG A 32 7.44 -2.48 -24.66
C ARG A 32 6.82 -3.29 -23.52
N PHE A 33 7.66 -3.79 -22.62
CA PHE A 33 7.25 -4.61 -21.47
C PHE A 33 6.88 -3.77 -20.23
N LYS A 34 6.87 -2.44 -20.34
CA LYS A 34 6.56 -1.50 -19.25
C LYS A 34 7.39 -1.75 -18.00
N LEU A 35 8.65 -2.13 -18.18
CA LEU A 35 9.60 -2.38 -17.10
C LEU A 35 10.17 -1.05 -16.63
N SER A 36 9.60 -0.52 -15.54
CA SER A 36 10.06 0.69 -14.88
C SER A 36 11.05 0.37 -13.74
N PRO A 37 11.79 1.37 -13.22
CA PRO A 37 12.64 1.17 -12.05
C PRO A 37 11.86 0.61 -10.84
N GLU A 38 10.59 0.99 -10.69
CA GLU A 38 9.70 0.47 -9.65
C GLU A 38 9.35 -1.01 -9.84
N GLU A 39 9.21 -1.49 -11.07
CA GLU A 39 9.01 -2.93 -11.32
C GLU A 39 10.26 -3.75 -10.97
N PHE A 40 11.45 -3.23 -11.25
CA PHE A 40 12.71 -3.85 -10.83
C PHE A 40 12.87 -3.85 -9.31
N ARG A 41 12.51 -2.75 -8.64
CA ARG A 41 12.44 -2.68 -7.18
C ARG A 41 11.52 -3.76 -6.62
N LYS A 42 10.29 -3.88 -7.13
CA LYS A 42 9.35 -4.92 -6.68
C LYS A 42 9.91 -6.32 -6.86
N LYS A 43 10.55 -6.60 -8.00
CA LYS A 43 11.25 -7.87 -8.25
C LYS A 43 12.37 -8.09 -7.25
N PHE A 44 13.27 -7.12 -7.07
CA PHE A 44 14.35 -7.22 -6.09
C PHE A 44 13.85 -7.55 -4.67
N LEU A 45 12.72 -6.97 -4.24
CA LEU A 45 12.19 -7.13 -2.89
C LEU A 45 11.37 -8.39 -2.65
N HIS A 46 10.62 -8.84 -3.65
CA HIS A 46 9.67 -9.94 -3.51
C HIS A 46 10.08 -11.19 -4.26
N HIS A 47 11.21 -11.17 -4.97
CA HIS A 47 11.71 -12.36 -5.65
C HIS A 47 12.09 -13.44 -4.65
N GLN A 48 11.66 -14.65 -4.95
CA GLN A 48 11.88 -15.82 -4.12
C GLN A 48 12.62 -16.87 -4.93
N LYS A 49 13.55 -17.56 -4.29
CA LYS A 49 14.26 -18.67 -4.91
C LYS A 49 13.27 -19.82 -5.15
N ASN A 50 13.17 -20.30 -6.39
CA ASN A 50 12.43 -21.52 -6.69
C ASN A 50 13.26 -22.78 -6.34
N SER A 51 12.62 -23.95 -6.23
CA SER A 51 13.31 -25.21 -5.94
C SER A 51 14.25 -25.65 -7.06
N GLU A 52 13.95 -25.27 -8.31
CA GLU A 52 14.66 -25.70 -9.51
C GLU A 52 15.96 -24.93 -9.78
N LYS A 53 16.06 -23.66 -9.37
CA LYS A 53 17.27 -22.85 -9.57
C LYS A 53 18.29 -23.09 -8.49
N SER A 54 19.55 -23.02 -8.91
CA SER A 54 20.70 -22.90 -8.04
C SER A 54 20.71 -21.55 -7.31
N TRP A 55 21.45 -21.50 -6.20
CA TRP A 55 21.72 -20.22 -5.51
C TRP A 55 22.49 -19.24 -6.40
N ARG A 56 23.33 -19.72 -7.32
CA ARG A 56 24.08 -18.87 -8.26
C ARG A 56 23.14 -18.14 -9.22
N GLU A 57 22.14 -18.83 -9.77
CA GLU A 57 21.13 -18.23 -10.64
C GLU A 57 20.28 -17.22 -9.87
N TYR A 58 19.85 -17.56 -8.65
CA TYR A 58 19.09 -16.63 -7.81
C TYR A 58 19.88 -15.34 -7.50
N THR A 59 21.15 -15.48 -7.11
CA THR A 59 22.02 -14.32 -6.88
C THR A 59 22.18 -13.47 -8.14
N PHE A 60 22.35 -14.10 -9.30
CA PHE A 60 22.43 -13.37 -10.57
C PHE A 60 21.16 -12.56 -10.85
N GLU A 61 19.98 -13.17 -10.66
CA GLU A 61 18.69 -12.50 -10.86
C GLU A 61 18.49 -11.32 -9.92
N ILE A 62 18.74 -11.52 -8.61
CA ILE A 62 18.60 -10.46 -7.60
C ILE A 62 19.57 -9.31 -7.89
N SER A 63 20.83 -9.61 -8.20
CA SER A 63 21.83 -8.59 -8.56
C SER A 63 21.42 -7.80 -9.81
N ASN A 64 20.88 -8.49 -10.82
CA ASN A 64 20.40 -7.82 -12.04
C ASN A 64 19.20 -6.91 -11.75
N TYR A 65 18.21 -7.37 -10.95
CA TYR A 65 17.09 -6.51 -10.57
C TYR A 65 17.53 -5.28 -9.79
N PHE A 66 18.49 -5.43 -8.88
CA PHE A 66 19.06 -4.32 -8.15
C PHE A 66 19.77 -3.32 -9.08
N GLN A 67 20.60 -3.83 -10.00
CA GLN A 67 21.34 -3.00 -10.96
C GLN A 67 20.39 -2.21 -11.85
N GLU A 68 19.40 -2.86 -12.47
CA GLU A 68 18.41 -2.20 -13.33
C GLU A 68 17.57 -1.16 -12.56
N TRP A 69 17.27 -1.42 -11.28
CA TRP A 69 16.56 -0.46 -10.43
C TRP A 69 17.40 0.81 -10.21
N ILE A 70 18.66 0.68 -9.81
CA ILE A 70 19.51 1.84 -9.50
C ILE A 70 19.96 2.59 -10.76
N GLU A 71 20.20 1.87 -11.88
CA GLU A 71 20.47 2.48 -13.19
C GLU A 71 19.28 3.27 -13.69
N GLY A 72 18.07 2.69 -13.58
CA GLY A 72 16.83 3.34 -13.97
C GLY A 72 16.52 4.62 -13.19
N LEU A 73 16.99 4.72 -11.93
CA LEU A 73 16.92 5.92 -11.11
C LEU A 73 18.13 6.86 -11.26
N LYS A 74 19.10 6.51 -12.12
CA LYS A 74 20.35 7.26 -12.35
C LYS A 74 21.12 7.53 -11.05
N ILE A 75 21.20 6.52 -10.19
CA ILE A 75 21.98 6.57 -8.95
C ILE A 75 23.47 6.44 -9.31
N ASP A 76 24.22 7.52 -9.12
CA ASP A 76 25.62 7.64 -9.53
C ASP A 76 26.60 7.76 -8.35
N SER A 77 26.09 7.73 -7.11
CA SER A 77 26.92 7.88 -5.90
C SER A 77 26.44 6.98 -4.78
N PHE A 78 27.39 6.60 -3.92
CA PHE A 78 27.08 5.84 -2.70
C PHE A 78 26.09 6.58 -1.79
N GLU A 79 26.17 7.91 -1.73
CA GLU A 79 25.26 8.73 -0.92
C GLU A 79 23.83 8.67 -1.44
N LYS A 80 23.63 8.80 -2.76
CA LYS A 80 22.30 8.63 -3.37
C LYS A 80 21.76 7.21 -3.16
N LEU A 81 22.62 6.19 -3.25
CA LEU A 81 22.22 4.81 -2.99
C LEU A 81 21.80 4.62 -1.53
N LYS A 82 22.60 5.12 -0.57
CA LYS A 82 22.29 5.06 0.86
C LYS A 82 20.94 5.73 1.14
N ASN A 83 20.72 6.91 0.59
CA ASN A 83 19.46 7.63 0.72
C ASN A 83 18.28 6.84 0.14
N LEU A 84 18.43 6.26 -1.05
CA LEU A 84 17.41 5.41 -1.67
C LEU A 84 17.02 4.24 -0.76
N ILE A 85 18.00 3.51 -0.20
CA ILE A 85 17.75 2.35 0.65
C ILE A 85 17.09 2.75 1.98
N ILE A 86 17.53 3.84 2.61
CA ILE A 86 16.92 4.32 3.86
C ILE A 86 15.48 4.79 3.60
N THR A 87 15.27 5.59 2.57
CA THR A 87 13.93 6.06 2.17
C THR A 87 13.01 4.88 1.85
N ASP A 88 13.51 3.84 1.17
CA ASP A 88 12.76 2.61 0.93
C ASP A 88 12.31 1.91 2.23
N GLN A 89 13.20 1.84 3.23
CA GLN A 89 12.91 1.24 4.53
C GLN A 89 11.88 2.04 5.35
N ILE A 90 11.92 3.37 5.29
CA ILE A 90 10.92 4.24 5.93
C ILE A 90 9.57 4.05 5.24
N LYS A 91 9.54 4.09 3.90
CA LYS A 91 8.32 3.87 3.10
C LYS A 91 7.63 2.57 3.48
N ARG A 92 8.34 1.45 3.67
CA ARG A 92 7.70 0.19 4.06
C ARG A 92 6.92 0.30 5.38
N ARG A 93 7.43 1.07 6.34
CA ARG A 93 6.84 1.25 7.67
C ARG A 93 5.75 2.33 7.71
N ALA A 94 5.70 3.23 6.74
CA ALA A 94 4.70 4.30 6.68
C ALA A 94 3.26 3.74 6.62
N PRO A 95 2.29 4.38 7.29
CA PRO A 95 0.87 4.03 7.21
C PRO A 95 0.35 4.10 5.76
N PHE A 96 -0.56 3.20 5.38
CA PHE A 96 -1.09 3.13 4.01
C PHE A 96 -1.65 4.48 3.52
N GLU A 97 -2.31 5.24 4.40
CA GLU A 97 -2.90 6.53 4.03
C GLU A 97 -1.84 7.60 3.72
N ALA A 98 -0.69 7.54 4.39
CA ALA A 98 0.45 8.39 4.04
C ALA A 98 1.09 7.95 2.73
N LYS A 99 1.08 6.64 2.42
CA LYS A 99 1.59 6.12 1.15
C LYS A 99 0.81 6.61 -0.05
N ASP A 100 -0.51 6.64 0.08
CA ASP A 100 -1.43 7.11 -0.95
C ASP A 100 -1.28 8.62 -1.17
N HIS A 101 -1.17 9.40 -0.09
CA HIS A 101 -1.07 10.86 -0.14
C HIS A 101 0.20 11.36 -0.84
N PHE A 102 1.32 10.65 -0.71
CA PHE A 102 2.64 11.13 -1.17
C PHE A 102 3.23 10.32 -2.34
N LEU A 103 2.42 9.50 -3.03
CA LEU A 103 2.89 8.52 -4.01
C LEU A 103 3.89 9.10 -5.04
N ASP A 104 3.63 10.33 -5.51
CA ASP A 104 4.43 10.99 -6.57
C ASP A 104 5.68 11.72 -6.04
N GLU A 105 5.72 12.08 -4.75
CA GLU A 105 6.79 12.91 -4.15
C GLU A 105 7.98 12.09 -3.62
N TRP A 106 7.86 10.78 -3.70
CA TRP A 106 8.68 9.82 -2.98
C TRP A 106 10.06 9.52 -3.58
N THR A 107 10.22 9.69 -4.88
CA THR A 107 11.25 8.97 -5.63
C THR A 107 12.66 9.55 -5.45
N LEU A 108 12.79 10.81 -5.03
CA LEU A 108 14.08 11.52 -4.97
C LEU A 108 14.31 12.35 -3.69
N MET A 109 13.45 12.20 -2.68
CA MET A 109 13.57 12.93 -1.43
C MET A 109 14.67 12.35 -0.54
N SER A 110 15.40 13.20 0.17
CA SER A 110 16.33 12.74 1.19
C SER A 110 15.57 12.05 2.34
N PRO A 111 16.20 11.11 3.06
CA PRO A 111 15.55 10.43 4.18
C PRO A 111 15.04 11.38 5.26
N SER A 112 15.75 12.48 5.53
CA SER A 112 15.37 13.48 6.53
C SER A 112 14.14 14.27 6.11
N GLU A 113 14.14 14.84 4.90
CA GLU A 113 12.99 15.56 4.36
C GLU A 113 11.75 14.66 4.32
N PHE A 114 11.95 13.37 4.04
CA PHE A 114 10.87 12.40 4.02
C PHE A 114 10.31 12.09 5.41
N ALA A 115 11.18 11.99 6.42
CA ALA A 115 10.75 11.85 7.81
C ALA A 115 9.97 13.07 8.29
N ASP A 116 10.47 14.29 8.01
CA ASP A 116 9.81 15.53 8.41
C ASP A 116 8.38 15.62 7.85
N LYS A 117 8.19 15.28 6.56
CA LYS A 117 6.84 15.25 5.94
C LYS A 117 5.92 14.20 6.55
N LEU A 118 6.45 13.04 6.95
CA LEU A 118 5.65 12.01 7.61
C LEU A 118 5.22 12.47 9.00
N ASP A 119 6.11 13.10 9.75
CA ASP A 119 5.81 13.64 11.08
C ASP A 119 4.73 14.75 10.98
N GLU A 120 4.85 15.67 10.01
CA GLU A 120 3.82 16.68 9.73
C GLU A 120 2.46 16.06 9.41
N TYR A 121 2.43 15.03 8.55
CA TYR A 121 1.21 14.31 8.20
C TYR A 121 0.58 13.65 9.43
N GLU A 122 1.39 13.02 10.29
CA GLU A 122 0.92 12.37 11.52
C GLU A 122 0.35 13.38 12.52
N LEU A 123 0.95 14.56 12.66
CA LEU A 123 0.43 15.63 13.50
C LEU A 123 -0.97 16.09 13.04
N VAL A 124 -1.11 16.46 11.75
CA VAL A 124 -2.40 16.90 11.17
C VAL A 124 -3.46 15.81 11.33
N ARG A 125 -3.11 14.56 11.07
CA ARG A 125 -4.03 13.43 11.22
C ARG A 125 -4.44 13.20 12.68
N SER A 126 -3.54 13.42 13.62
CA SER A 126 -3.80 13.26 15.05
C SER A 126 -4.77 14.31 15.57
N ASP A 127 -4.61 15.56 15.14
CA ASP A 127 -5.50 16.67 15.49
C ASP A 127 -6.92 16.44 14.94
N LEU A 128 -7.04 16.04 13.66
CA LEU A 128 -8.33 15.69 13.05
C LEU A 128 -9.04 14.54 13.79
N LYS A 129 -8.28 13.51 14.20
CA LYS A 129 -8.83 12.40 14.99
C LYS A 129 -9.29 12.87 16.37
N TYR A 130 -8.56 13.76 17.02
CA TYR A 130 -8.93 14.30 18.33
C TYR A 130 -10.20 15.16 18.24
N GLU A 131 -10.28 16.07 17.26
CA GLU A 131 -11.47 16.89 17.01
C GLU A 131 -12.70 16.05 16.68
N THR A 132 -12.55 15.02 15.85
CA THR A 132 -13.66 14.13 15.48
C THR A 132 -14.19 13.37 16.69
N LYS A 133 -13.31 12.86 17.58
CA LYS A 133 -13.72 12.23 18.83
C LYS A 133 -14.45 13.20 19.77
N ARG A 134 -13.96 14.44 19.86
CA ARG A 134 -14.57 15.49 20.68
C ARG A 134 -15.96 15.87 20.17
N LYS A 135 -16.14 16.00 18.85
CA LYS A 135 -17.44 16.26 18.22
C LYS A 135 -18.45 15.11 18.40
N GLN A 136 -17.99 13.86 18.37
CA GLN A 136 -18.84 12.69 18.65
C GLN A 136 -19.24 12.60 20.12
N GLN A 137 -18.37 12.97 21.06
CA GLN A 137 -18.71 13.05 22.48
C GLN A 137 -19.59 14.26 22.83
N SER A 138 -19.55 15.32 22.03
CA SER A 138 -20.33 16.54 22.27
C SER A 138 -21.73 16.54 21.62
N ASN A 139 -22.16 15.47 20.95
CA ASN A 139 -23.55 15.30 20.53
C ASN A 139 -24.32 14.55 21.64
N PRO A 140 -25.13 15.22 22.47
CA PRO A 140 -26.07 14.51 23.32
C PRO A 140 -27.19 13.99 22.41
N VAL A 141 -27.36 12.68 22.38
CA VAL A 141 -28.58 12.03 21.90
C VAL A 141 -29.78 12.80 22.48
N GLU A 142 -30.60 13.41 21.61
CA GLU A 142 -31.90 13.95 21.98
C GLU A 142 -32.73 12.80 22.56
N ARG A 143 -32.68 12.66 23.89
CA ARG A 143 -33.58 11.80 24.64
C ARG A 143 -34.94 12.47 24.60
N HIS A 144 -35.78 12.01 23.67
CA HIS A 144 -37.22 12.19 23.73
C HIS A 144 -37.70 11.91 25.15
N THR A 145 -38.16 12.96 25.84
CA THR A 145 -38.87 12.85 27.11
C THR A 145 -40.32 12.54 26.81
N GLU A 146 -40.62 11.28 26.50
CA GLU A 146 -42.00 10.79 26.54
C GLU A 146 -42.42 10.52 27.98
N SER A 147 -43.16 11.49 28.52
CA SER A 147 -44.38 11.30 29.31
C SER A 147 -44.37 10.13 30.30
N ASN A 148 -43.94 10.38 31.53
CA ASN A 148 -44.33 9.57 32.67
C ASN A 148 -45.47 10.27 33.42
N GLN A 149 -46.68 10.23 32.86
CA GLN A 149 -47.91 10.39 33.63
C GLN A 149 -48.50 9.02 33.91
N ARG A 150 -48.50 8.61 35.18
CA ARG A 150 -49.64 7.99 35.88
C ARG A 150 -49.21 7.55 37.28
N THR A 151 -49.71 8.27 38.28
CA THR A 151 -49.85 7.75 39.64
C THR A 151 -51.35 7.68 39.97
N ILE A 152 -51.70 6.58 40.65
CA ILE A 152 -52.89 6.36 41.50
C ILE A 152 -54.04 5.50 40.89
N ARG A 153 -53.86 4.17 41.04
CA ARG A 153 -54.65 3.23 41.89
C ARG A 153 -56.07 2.82 41.41
N HIS A 154 -56.29 1.52 41.17
CA HIS A 154 -56.94 0.55 42.09
C HIS A 154 -57.14 -0.84 41.45
N LYS A 155 -57.18 -1.87 42.30
CA LYS A 155 -57.19 -3.33 42.05
C LYS A 155 -58.34 -3.83 41.15
N PRO A 156 -58.15 -4.94 40.39
CA PRO A 156 -59.28 -5.66 39.80
C PRO A 156 -59.99 -6.52 40.86
N LEU A 157 -61.31 -6.38 40.92
CA LEU A 157 -62.23 -7.37 41.48
C LEU A 157 -62.62 -8.31 40.34
N THR A 158 -62.24 -9.58 40.40
CA THR A 158 -62.93 -10.65 39.66
C THR A 158 -63.21 -11.80 40.60
N GLY A 159 -64.49 -12.15 40.67
CA GLY A 159 -65.02 -13.22 41.50
C GLY A 159 -64.71 -14.61 40.93
N THR A 160 -64.59 -15.55 41.87
CA THR A 160 -65.03 -16.96 41.88
C THR A 160 -65.81 -17.43 40.64
N TRP A 161 -65.63 -18.62 40.04
CA TRP A 161 -65.49 -19.98 40.58
C TRP A 161 -64.86 -20.90 39.50
N ASN A 162 -64.08 -21.91 39.90
CA ASN A 162 -63.90 -23.11 39.07
C ASN A 162 -64.09 -24.34 39.95
N ALA A 163 -65.21 -25.02 39.72
CA ALA A 163 -65.51 -26.33 40.25
C ALA A 163 -64.81 -27.38 39.38
N ARG A 164 -64.07 -28.30 39.99
CA ARG A 164 -64.12 -29.75 39.75
C ARG A 164 -62.89 -30.42 40.38
N ASN A 165 -63.16 -31.19 41.42
CA ASN A 165 -62.39 -32.37 41.77
C ASN A 165 -63.36 -33.44 42.27
N MET A 166 -63.08 -34.68 41.84
CA MET A 166 -63.58 -35.98 42.31
C MET A 166 -64.91 -36.48 41.73
N GLY A 167 -64.85 -37.69 41.16
CA GLY A 167 -65.98 -38.60 41.00
C GLY A 167 -66.29 -38.96 39.57
#